data_AF-A0A2N7AUU1-F1
#
_entry.id   AF-A0A2N7AUU1-F1
#
_cell.length_a   1.000
_cell.length_b   1.000
_cell.length_c   1.000
_cell.angle_alpha   90.00
_cell.angle_beta   90.00
_cell.angle_gamma   90.00
#
_symmetry.space_group_name_H-M   'P 1'
#
loop_
_entity.id
_entity.type
_entity.pdbx_description
1 polymer ?
#
loop_
_entity_poly.entity_id
_entity_poly.type
_entity_poly.pdbx_seq_one_letter_code
_entity_poly.pdbx_strand_id
1 'polypeptide(L)'
;MKQVKISNAERDNFIRSVEESVGSFNLGSERSLINLVFKHLELLEYNDNLESELANFRRELLEFDVDTGHRHSRDVEELLFKIKNRNLPYI
;
A
#
# COMPACT_ATOMS: atom_id res chain seq x y z
N MET A 1 -10.62 3.09 -22.24
CA MET A 1 -10.07 3.31 -20.89
C MET A 1 -9.00 4.37 -21.01
N LYS A 2 -9.17 5.55 -20.40
CA LYS A 2 -8.12 6.58 -20.37
C LYS A 2 -7.05 6.10 -19.39
N GLN A 3 -5.84 5.84 -19.86
CA GLN A 3 -4.70 5.67 -18.96
C GLN A 3 -4.47 7.00 -18.25
N VAL A 4 -4.82 7.06 -16.97
CA VAL A 4 -4.46 8.20 -16.12
C VAL A 4 -2.95 8.12 -15.93
N LYS A 5 -2.20 8.97 -16.64
CA LYS A 5 -0.77 9.16 -16.38
C LYS A 5 -0.63 9.87 -15.05
N ILE A 6 -0.37 9.10 -14.02
CA ILE A 6 -0.08 9.58 -12.67
C ILE A 6 1.29 10.23 -12.73
N SER A 7 1.40 11.48 -12.25
CA SER A 7 2.68 12.15 -12.23
C SER A 7 3.64 11.48 -11.25
N ASN A 8 4.94 11.48 -11.53
CA ASN A 8 5.94 10.94 -10.61
C ASN A 8 5.83 11.58 -9.22
N ALA A 9 5.48 12.86 -9.13
CA ALA A 9 5.29 13.55 -7.84
C ALA A 9 4.11 13.00 -7.02
N GLU A 10 2.98 12.64 -7.66
CA GLU A 10 1.84 12.01 -6.98
C GLU A 10 2.17 10.59 -6.51
N ARG A 11 2.95 9.86 -7.32
CA ARG A 11 3.47 8.53 -6.97
C ARG A 11 4.36 8.63 -5.72
N ASP A 12 5.35 9.52 -5.74
CA ASP A 12 6.32 9.70 -4.66
C ASP A 12 5.64 10.17 -3.36
N ASN A 13 4.67 11.08 -3.46
CA ASN A 13 3.90 11.53 -2.30
C ASN A 13 3.08 10.40 -1.67
N PHE A 14 2.50 9.51 -2.50
CA PHE A 14 1.82 8.34 -1.96
C PHE A 14 2.80 7.37 -1.29
N ILE A 15 3.92 7.05 -1.95
CA ILE A 15 4.92 6.12 -1.42
C ILE A 15 5.37 6.62 -0.05
N ARG A 16 5.73 7.91 0.05
CA ARG A 16 6.11 8.54 1.32
C ARG A 16 5.01 8.45 2.37
N SER A 17 3.75 8.70 1.99
CA SER A 17 2.63 8.58 2.94
C SER A 17 2.47 7.16 3.48
N VAL A 18 2.69 6.13 2.66
CA VAL A 18 2.63 4.74 3.12
C VAL A 18 3.83 4.40 4.00
N GLU A 19 5.04 4.85 3.64
CA GLU A 19 6.25 4.70 4.48
C GLU A 19 6.08 5.32 5.87
N GLU A 20 5.46 6.49 5.95
CA GLU A 20 5.16 7.15 7.24
C GLU A 20 4.23 6.30 8.13
N SER A 21 3.25 5.59 7.56
CA SER A 21 2.42 4.65 8.33
C SER A 21 3.24 3.49 8.86
N VAL A 22 4.13 2.93 8.03
CA VAL A 22 5.02 1.84 8.44
C VAL A 22 5.97 2.27 9.55
N GLY A 23 6.38 3.53 9.59
CA GLY A 23 7.17 4.10 10.68
C GLY A 23 6.49 4.05 12.05
N SER A 24 5.15 3.92 12.08
CA SER A 24 4.37 3.77 13.32
C SER A 24 4.19 2.31 13.76
N PHE A 25 4.54 1.34 12.91
CA PHE A 25 4.40 -0.08 13.19
C PHE A 25 5.43 -0.54 14.23
N ASN A 26 5.04 -1.51 15.03
CA ASN A 26 5.93 -2.18 15.96
C ASN A 26 6.89 -3.10 15.19
N LEU A 27 8.11 -2.59 14.95
CA LEU A 27 9.19 -3.24 14.21
C LEU A 27 9.54 -4.66 14.71
N GLY A 28 9.21 -5.01 15.96
CA GLY A 28 9.45 -6.33 16.56
C GLY A 28 8.36 -7.37 16.28
N SER A 29 7.10 -6.96 16.18
CA SER A 29 5.95 -7.87 15.98
C SER A 29 5.39 -7.86 14.57
N GLU A 30 5.72 -6.85 13.77
CA GLU A 30 5.05 -6.58 12.49
C GLU A 30 5.98 -6.71 11.29
N ARG A 31 7.15 -7.33 11.48
CA ARG A 31 8.17 -7.50 10.43
C ARG A 31 7.60 -8.08 9.13
N SER A 32 6.68 -9.03 9.22
CA SER A 32 6.04 -9.62 8.03
C SER A 32 5.14 -8.63 7.28
N LEU A 33 4.38 -7.80 8.00
CA LEU A 33 3.56 -6.73 7.41
C LEU A 33 4.45 -5.66 6.79
N ILE A 34 5.50 -5.24 7.50
CA ILE A 34 6.50 -4.28 7.03
C ILE A 34 7.13 -4.75 5.72
N ASN A 35 7.59 -6.00 5.66
CA ASN A 35 8.20 -6.59 4.46
C ASN A 35 7.21 -6.64 3.28
N LEU A 36 5.95 -6.98 3.54
CA LEU A 36 4.89 -6.99 2.53
C LEU A 36 4.68 -5.57 1.95
N VAL A 37 4.60 -4.56 2.82
CA VAL A 37 4.44 -3.17 2.37
C VAL A 37 5.63 -2.73 1.53
N PHE A 38 6.87 -2.94 1.99
CA PHE A 38 8.06 -2.54 1.24
C PHE A 38 8.18 -3.22 -0.13
N LYS A 39 7.84 -4.52 -0.23
CA LYS A 39 7.77 -5.24 -1.51
C LYS A 39 6.87 -4.50 -2.51
N HIS A 40 5.69 -4.06 -2.08
CA HIS A 40 4.77 -3.33 -2.96
C HIS A 40 5.22 -1.89 -3.24
N LEU A 41 5.86 -1.21 -2.28
CA LEU A 41 6.41 0.13 -2.50
C LEU A 41 7.49 0.15 -3.57
N GLU A 42 8.43 -0.81 -3.54
CA GLU A 42 9.43 -0.96 -4.59
C GLU A 42 8.77 -1.19 -5.95
N LEU A 43 7.77 -2.09 -6.03
CA LEU A 43 7.04 -2.32 -7.27
C LEU A 43 6.30 -1.07 -7.75
N LEU A 44 5.74 -0.26 -6.86
CA LEU A 44 5.08 1.00 -7.21
C LEU A 44 6.06 2.07 -7.72
N GLU A 45 7.32 2.05 -7.28
CA GLU A 45 8.36 2.96 -7.75
C GLU A 45 8.71 2.69 -9.23
N TYR A 46 8.88 1.41 -9.60
CA TYR A 46 9.39 1.01 -10.92
C TYR A 46 8.32 0.53 -11.92
N ASN A 47 7.08 0.24 -11.51
CA ASN A 47 6.05 -0.31 -12.39
C ASN A 47 5.21 0.79 -13.07
N ASP A 48 5.01 0.67 -14.38
CA ASP A 48 4.12 1.54 -15.15
C ASP A 48 2.63 1.23 -14.87
N ASN A 49 2.32 -0.01 -14.45
CA ASN A 49 0.96 -0.46 -14.18
C ASN A 49 0.59 -0.32 -12.69
N LEU A 50 0.49 0.92 -12.25
CA LEU A 50 0.20 1.28 -10.87
C LEU A 50 -1.13 0.71 -10.34
N GLU A 51 -2.17 0.67 -11.18
CA GLU A 51 -3.48 0.17 -10.78
C GLU A 51 -3.46 -1.33 -10.47
N SER A 52 -2.76 -2.12 -11.31
CA SER A 52 -2.60 -3.55 -11.06
C SER A 52 -1.82 -3.82 -9.78
N GLU A 53 -0.78 -3.02 -9.53
CA GLU A 53 0.03 -3.19 -8.33
C GLU A 53 -0.74 -2.83 -7.06
N LEU A 54 -1.55 -1.76 -7.08
CA LEU A 54 -2.43 -1.41 -5.97
C LEU A 54 -3.51 -2.47 -5.72
N ALA A 55 -4.06 -3.07 -6.78
CA ALA A 55 -5.02 -4.15 -6.65
C ALA A 55 -4.39 -5.39 -5.98
N ASN A 56 -3.15 -5.73 -6.35
CA ASN A 56 -2.39 -6.80 -5.73
C ASN A 56 -2.06 -6.47 -4.27
N PHE A 57 -1.58 -5.26 -4.00
CA PHE A 57 -1.25 -4.81 -2.64
C PHE A 57 -2.47 -4.89 -1.72
N ARG A 58 -3.62 -4.42 -2.19
CA ARG A 58 -4.89 -4.54 -1.46
C ARG A 58 -5.25 -6.00 -1.16
N ARG A 59 -5.07 -6.90 -2.12
CA ARG A 59 -5.38 -8.33 -1.93
C ARG A 59 -4.45 -8.94 -0.89
N GLU A 60 -3.14 -8.74 -1.02
CA GLU A 60 -2.14 -9.30 -0.09
C GLU A 60 -2.32 -8.77 1.34
N LEU A 61 -2.75 -7.50 1.51
CA LEU A 61 -3.09 -6.96 2.83
C LEU A 61 -4.30 -7.65 3.49
N LEU A 62 -5.34 -7.93 2.70
CA LEU A 62 -6.52 -8.64 3.20
C LEU A 62 -6.20 -10.10 3.54
N GLU A 63 -5.41 -10.77 2.70
CA GLU A 63 -4.93 -12.12 2.96
C GLU A 63 -4.07 -12.17 4.24
N PHE A 64 -3.14 -11.23 4.40
CA PHE A 64 -2.31 -11.11 5.60
C PHE A 64 -3.14 -10.92 6.87
N ASP A 65 -4.17 -10.08 6.83
CA ASP A 65 -5.04 -9.84 7.99
C ASP A 65 -5.80 -11.11 8.40
N VAL A 66 -6.31 -11.86 7.43
CA VAL A 66 -6.97 -13.16 7.67
C VAL A 66 -5.98 -14.19 8.22
N ASP A 67 -4.81 -14.33 7.60
CA ASP A 67 -3.79 -15.32 7.97
C ASP A 67 -3.21 -15.07 9.37
N THR A 68 -3.15 -13.81 9.79
CA THR A 68 -2.69 -13.44 11.13
C THR A 68 -3.79 -13.43 12.18
N GLY A 69 -5.04 -13.75 11.80
CA GLY A 69 -6.19 -13.75 12.70
C GLY A 69 -6.52 -12.35 13.22
N HIS A 70 -6.43 -11.35 12.34
CA HIS A 70 -6.74 -9.95 12.61
C HIS A 70 -5.88 -9.27 13.68
N ARG A 71 -4.68 -9.79 13.96
CA ARG A 71 -3.77 -9.22 14.97
C ARG A 71 -3.22 -7.85 14.61
N HIS A 72 -3.21 -7.51 13.32
CA HIS A 72 -2.68 -6.27 12.77
C HIS A 72 -3.77 -5.44 12.08
N SER A 73 -5.04 -5.67 12.44
CA SER A 73 -6.19 -5.13 11.69
C SER A 73 -6.18 -3.61 11.60
N ARG A 74 -5.72 -2.91 12.65
CA ARG A 74 -5.61 -1.46 12.67
C ARG A 74 -4.63 -0.96 11.60
N ASP A 75 -3.45 -1.56 11.55
CA ASP A 75 -2.37 -1.18 10.63
C ASP A 75 -2.75 -1.54 9.19
N VAL A 76 -3.40 -2.69 8.99
CA VAL A 76 -3.97 -3.09 7.70
C VAL A 76 -5.07 -2.12 7.26
N GLU A 77 -6.00 -1.73 8.13
CA GLU A 77 -7.07 -0.78 7.80
C GLU A 77 -6.52 0.60 7.40
N GLU A 78 -5.48 1.09 8.08
CA GLU A 78 -4.84 2.35 7.72
C GLU A 78 -4.21 2.28 6.32
N LEU A 79 -3.50 1.20 6.01
CA LEU A 79 -2.91 0.98 4.68
C LEU A 79 -4.00 0.89 3.59
N LEU A 80 -5.07 0.14 3.85
CA LEU A 80 -6.22 0.03 2.94
C LEU A 80 -6.90 1.37 2.72
N PHE A 81 -7.04 2.18 3.77
CA PHE A 81 -7.59 3.53 3.68
C PHE A 81 -6.71 4.42 2.79
N LYS A 82 -5.39 4.38 2.94
CA LYS A 82 -4.46 5.15 2.09
C LYS A 82 -4.49 4.69 0.63
N ILE A 83 -4.53 3.38 0.39
CA ILE A 83 -4.69 2.81 -0.96
C ILE A 83 -5.99 3.30 -1.61
N LYS A 84 -7.10 3.29 -0.85
CA LYS A 84 -8.43 3.70 -1.34
C LYS A 84 -8.54 5.21 -1.55
N ASN A 85 -7.87 6.02 -0.73
CA ASN A 85 -7.90 7.49 -0.79
C ASN A 85 -6.70 8.08 -1.53
N ARG A 86 -6.02 7.31 -2.39
CA ARG A 86 -5.15 7.91 -3.40
C ARG A 86 -6.00 8.93 -4.16
N ASN A 87 -5.58 10.20 -4.14
CA ASN A 87 -6.14 11.30 -4.95
C ASN A 87 -5.91 11.02 -6.45
N LEU A 88 -6.46 9.91 -6.95
CA LEU A 88 -6.55 9.63 -8.35
C LEU A 88 -7.95 10.07 -8.79
N PRO A 89 -8.05 10.86 -9.87
CA PRO A 89 -9.35 11.29 -10.36
C PRO A 89 -10.20 10.04 -10.57
N TYR A 90 -11.31 9.97 -9.84
CA TYR A 90 -12.35 8.94 -10.00
C TYR A 90 -12.64 8.78 -11.49
N ILE A 91 -12.54 7.54 -11.99
CA ILE A 91 -13.08 7.17 -13.30
C ILE A 91 -14.59 7.05 -13.17
#